data_AF-A0AAV7HD44-F1
#
_entry.id   AF-A0AAV7HD44-F1
#
_cell.length_a   1.000
_cell.length_b   1.000
_cell.length_c   1.000
_cell.angle_alpha   90.00
_cell.angle_beta   90.00
_cell.angle_gamma   90.00
#
_symmetry.space_group_name_H-M   'P 1'
#
loop_
_entity.id
_entity.type
_entity.pdbx_description
1 polymer ?
#
loop_
_entity_poly.entity_id
_entity_poly.type
_entity_poly.pdbx_seq_one_letter_code
_entity_poly.pdbx_strand_id
1 'polypeptide(L)' 'MNEPIKNKSKRGSGRKARGRTFTAIRQEINSALRNFIVNVLHNAMINTTTEQRNTVTAEDIAIALTQQGHTFYGFDN' A
#
# COMPACT_ATOMS: atom_id res chain seq x y z
N MET A 1 -18.97 46.71 -37.01
CA MET A 1 -18.81 46.37 -35.58
C MET A 1 -18.61 44.86 -35.49
N ASN A 2 -17.38 44.38 -35.33
CA ASN A 2 -17.08 42.95 -35.18
C ASN A 2 -16.41 42.74 -33.82
N GLU A 3 -17.11 42.15 -32.86
CA GLU A 3 -16.48 41.73 -31.60
C GLU A 3 -15.74 40.39 -31.79
N PRO A 4 -14.54 40.21 -31.22
CA PRO A 4 -13.84 38.95 -31.27
C PRO A 4 -14.45 37.97 -30.27
N ILE A 5 -14.93 36.83 -30.77
CA ILE A 5 -15.42 35.72 -29.95
C ILE A 5 -14.26 35.19 -29.10
N LYS A 6 -14.25 35.54 -27.80
CA LYS A 6 -13.29 35.01 -26.82
C LYS A 6 -13.52 33.51 -26.64
N ASN A 7 -12.77 32.70 -27.38
CA ASN A 7 -12.71 31.25 -27.18
C ASN A 7 -11.94 30.94 -25.89
N LYS A 8 -12.64 30.89 -24.75
CA LYS A 8 -12.09 30.39 -23.47
C LYS A 8 -11.87 28.88 -23.59
N SER A 9 -10.71 28.52 -24.12
CA SER A 9 -10.17 27.17 -24.13
C SER A 9 -10.24 26.54 -22.72
N LYS A 10 -11.09 25.51 -22.56
CA LYS A 10 -11.26 24.66 -21.36
C LYS A 10 -10.03 23.77 -21.09
N ARG A 11 -8.82 24.31 -21.05
CA ARG A 11 -7.57 23.53 -20.84
C ARG A 11 -7.13 23.41 -19.37
N GLY A 12 -7.91 23.93 -18.42
CA GLY A 12 -7.58 23.92 -16.99
C GLY A 12 -8.22 22.81 -16.14
N SER A 13 -9.26 22.12 -16.63
CA SER A 13 -10.06 21.18 -15.82
C SER A 13 -9.43 19.79 -15.69
N GLY A 14 -8.80 19.27 -16.74
CA GLY A 14 -8.26 17.90 -16.76
C GLY A 14 -7.00 17.68 -15.91
N ARG A 15 -6.26 18.72 -15.53
CA ARG A 15 -5.11 18.60 -14.60
C ARG A 15 -5.57 18.52 -13.14
N LYS A 16 -6.61 19.28 -12.76
CA LYS A 16 -7.16 19.25 -11.40
C LYS A 16 -7.91 17.95 -11.09
N ALA A 17 -8.64 17.40 -12.07
CA ALA A 17 -9.31 16.11 -11.91
C ALA A 17 -8.30 14.96 -11.75
N ARG A 18 -7.30 14.86 -12.64
CA ARG A 18 -6.23 13.85 -12.55
C ARG A 18 -5.41 13.94 -11.26
N GLY A 19 -5.11 15.15 -10.79
CA GLY A 19 -4.41 15.36 -9.52
C GLY A 19 -5.19 14.80 -8.32
N ARG A 20 -6.51 15.01 -8.27
CA ARG A 20 -7.36 14.48 -7.19
C ARG A 20 -7.47 12.96 -7.23
N THR A 21 -7.64 12.37 -8.41
CA THR A 21 -7.71 10.92 -8.59
C THR A 21 -6.40 10.24 -8.20
N PHE A 22 -5.25 10.79 -8.62
CA PHE A 22 -3.94 10.23 -8.27
C PHE A 22 -3.65 10.29 -6.77
N THR A 23 -4.03 11.39 -6.11
CA THR A 23 -3.90 11.50 -4.64
C THR A 23 -4.77 10.46 -3.92
N ALA A 24 -6.02 10.28 -4.33
CA ALA A 24 -6.91 9.29 -3.73
C ALA A 24 -6.38 7.85 -3.91
N ILE A 25 -5.91 7.50 -5.11
CA ILE A 25 -5.31 6.19 -5.39
C ILE A 25 -4.05 5.97 -4.52
N ARG A 26 -3.19 6.99 -4.39
CA ARG A 26 -1.99 6.88 -3.54
C ARG A 26 -2.34 6.69 -2.07
N GLN A 27 -3.38 7.38 -1.59
CA GLN A 27 -3.87 7.20 -0.22
C GLN A 27 -4.40 5.77 0.00
N GLU A 28 -5.18 5.26 -0.95
CA GLU A 28 -5.71 3.89 -0.87
C GLU A 28 -4.61 2.84 -0.89
N ILE A 29 -3.65 2.95 -1.81
CA ILE A 29 -2.49 2.05 -1.88
C ILE A 29 -1.67 2.11 -0.59
N ASN A 30 -1.43 3.31 -0.05
CA ASN A 30 -0.69 3.46 1.21
C ASN A 30 -1.45 2.84 2.39
N SER A 31 -2.77 2.99 2.44
CA SER A 31 -3.62 2.40 3.47
C SER A 31 -3.57 0.87 3.40
N ALA A 32 -3.76 0.30 2.20
CA ALA A 32 -3.68 -1.13 1.97
C ALA A 32 -2.31 -1.71 2.34
N LEU A 33 -1.22 -1.05 1.92
CA LEU A 33 0.15 -1.47 2.24
C LEU A 33 0.40 -1.43 3.75
N ARG A 34 -0.05 -0.38 4.43
CA ARG A 34 0.11 -0.27 5.89
C ARG A 34 -0.64 -1.38 6.61
N ASN A 35 -1.88 -1.64 6.22
CA ASN A 35 -2.70 -2.70 6.82
C ASN A 35 -2.08 -4.08 6.59
N PHE A 36 -1.56 -4.33 5.39
CA PHE A 36 -0.84 -5.56 5.07
C PHE A 36 0.36 -5.77 6.00
N ILE A 37 1.25 -4.77 6.13
CA ILE A 37 2.44 -4.85 6.98
C ILE A 37 2.07 -5.09 8.44
N VAL A 38 1.08 -4.35 8.96
CA VAL A 38 0.63 -4.50 10.35
C VAL A 38 0.09 -5.91 10.61
N ASN A 39 -0.71 -6.46 9.70
CA ASN A 39 -1.27 -7.80 9.84
C ASN A 39 -0.19 -8.89 9.82
N VAL A 40 0.77 -8.80 8.89
CA VAL A 40 1.87 -9.76 8.81
C VAL A 40 2.75 -9.70 10.07
N LEU A 41 3.09 -8.50 10.54
CA LEU A 41 3.91 -8.33 11.74
C LEU A 41 3.19 -8.80 13.01
N HIS A 42 1.88 -8.59 13.11
CA HIS A 42 1.10 -9.08 14.25
C HIS A 42 1.12 -10.61 14.31
N ASN A 43 0.93 -11.28 13.17
CA ASN A 43 1.00 -12.75 13.10
C ASN A 43 2.41 -13.26 13.37
N ALA A 44 3.44 -12.61 12.84
CA ALA A 44 4.83 -12.97 13.11
C ALA A 44 5.14 -12.85 14.61
N MET A 45 4.66 -11.79 15.26
CA MET A 45 4.82 -11.60 16.71
C MET A 45 4.12 -12.71 17.52
N ILE A 46 2.93 -13.15 17.11
CA ILE A 46 2.24 -14.28 17.73
C ILE A 46 3.11 -15.55 17.65
N ASN A 47 3.70 -15.83 16.49
CA ASN A 47 4.58 -16.99 16.32
C ASN A 47 5.80 -16.90 17.26
N THR A 48 6.48 -15.74 17.29
CA THR A 48 7.62 -15.49 18.18
C THR A 48 7.27 -15.71 19.66
N THR A 49 6.12 -15.20 20.11
CA THR A 49 5.65 -15.36 21.50
C THR A 49 5.24 -16.79 21.83
N THR A 50 4.65 -17.51 20.87
CA THR A 50 4.25 -18.92 21.02
C THR A 50 5.48 -19.82 21.19
N GLU A 51 6.58 -19.47 20.53
CA GLU A 51 7.89 -20.11 20.68
C GLU A 51 8.71 -19.59 21.87
N GLN A 52 8.11 -18.73 22.72
CA GLN A 52 8.75 -18.15 23.91
C GLN A 52 10.05 -17.37 23.61
N ARG A 53 10.15 -16.80 22.40
CA ARG A 53 11.26 -15.93 21.98
C ARG A 53 10.86 -14.46 22.13
N ASN A 54 11.86 -13.59 22.26
CA ASN A 54 11.66 -12.14 22.32
C ASN A 54 12.15 -11.40 21.07
N THR A 55 12.66 -12.13 20.08
CA THR A 55 13.19 -11.57 18.82
C THR A 55 12.44 -12.20 17.67
N VAL A 56 11.80 -11.34 16.87
CA VAL A 56 11.15 -11.77 15.63
C VAL A 56 12.23 -12.10 14.61
N THR A 57 12.13 -13.29 14.02
CA THR A 57 13.06 -13.81 13.01
C THR A 57 12.45 -13.71 11.60
N ALA A 58 13.28 -13.88 10.57
CA ALA A 58 12.80 -13.94 9.18
C ALA A 58 11.84 -15.14 8.97
N GLU A 59 12.08 -16.24 9.68
CA GLU A 59 11.22 -17.42 9.69
C GLU A 59 9.82 -17.11 10.22
N ASP A 60 9.69 -16.37 11.32
CA ASP A 60 8.38 -15.97 11.88
C ASP A 60 7.53 -15.22 10.84
N ILE A 61 8.18 -14.35 10.05
CA ILE A 61 7.56 -13.59 8.96
C ILE A 61 7.19 -14.51 7.79
N ALA A 62 8.08 -15.41 7.39
CA ALA A 62 7.82 -16.37 6.32
C ALA A 62 6.64 -17.30 6.65
N ILE A 63 6.56 -17.75 7.90
CA ILE A 63 5.43 -18.54 8.42
C ILE A 63 4.14 -17.71 8.40
N ALA A 64 4.17 -16.48 8.92
CA ALA A 64 3.01 -15.59 8.93
C ALA A 64 2.46 -15.29 7.52
N LEU A 65 3.35 -15.13 6.54
CA LEU A 65 2.97 -14.94 5.13
C LEU A 65 2.39 -16.22 4.53
N THR A 66 3.01 -17.38 4.78
CA THR A 66 2.55 -18.67 4.26
C THR A 66 1.15 -19.03 4.79
N GLN A 67 0.86 -18.73 6.07
CA GLN A 67 -0.47 -18.90 6.67
C GLN A 67 -1.55 -18.03 6.00
N GLN A 68 -1.18 -16.89 5.42
CA GLN A 68 -2.07 -16.01 4.65
C GLN A 68 -2.14 -16.36 3.16
N GLY A 69 -1.43 -17.41 2.71
CA GLY A 69 -1.36 -17.80 1.30
C GLY A 69 -0.39 -16.97 0.47
N HIS A 70 0.53 -16.25 1.10
CA HIS A 70 1.59 -15.49 0.43
C HIS A 70 2.91 -16.27 0.52
N THR A 71 3.44 -16.71 -0.62
CA THR A 71 4.73 -17.42 -0.65
C THR A 71 5.88 -16.42 -0.58
N PHE A 72 6.83 -16.65 0.32
CA PHE A 72 7.98 -15.78 0.57
C PHE A 72 9.28 -16.54 0.30
N TYR A 73 9.89 -16.31 -0.86
CA TYR A 73 11.08 -17.03 -1.32
C TYR A 73 12.38 -16.29 -0.96
N GLY A 74 13.45 -17.05 -0.69
CA GLY A 74 14.81 -16.52 -0.56
C GLY A 74 15.18 -16.01 0.84
N PHE A 75 14.48 -16.46 1.88
CA PHE A 75 14.68 -16.03 3.27
C PHE A 75 14.83 -17.21 4.25
N ASP A 76 15.10 -18.42 3.74
CA ASP A 76 15.46 -19.57 4.57
C ASP A 76 16.93 -19.43 5.01
N ASN A 77 17.19 -19.57 6.31
CA ASN A 77 18.53 -19.53 6.91
C ASN A 77 19.32 -20.82 6.66
#